data_AF-A0AAU9XCW5-F1
#
_entry.id   AF-A0AAU9XCW5-F1
#
_cell.length_a   1.000
_cell.length_b   1.000
_cell.length_c   1.000
_cell.angle_alpha   90.00
_cell.angle_beta   90.00
_cell.angle_gamma   90.00
#
_symmetry.space_group_name_H-M   'P 1'
#
loop_
_entity.id
_entity.type
_entity.pdbx_description
1 polymer ?
#
loop_
_entity_poly.entity_id
_entity_poly.type
_entity_poly.pdbx_seq_one_letter_code
_entity_poly.pdbx_strand_id
1 'polypeptide(L)'
;MGIFRSFLRIPQPLLLGYLISSLMSTEPRQKMFLYGCALALGFSALMEKLLSQTLMYRCELLGITLSSALNGLVYKTLLLRKDGLFQYTTGKVVDLVSNDVQRLEGETIKWIFFGFFTLTELLFISFLMVYFIGWQSLMGVLFLYLLLPYFVLLSKGGTVLHLRTAAVSDQRSLQ
;
A
#
# COMPACT_ATOMS: atom_id res chain seq x y z
N MET A 1 11.23 -9.69 0.71
CA MET A 1 10.19 -9.71 1.77
C MET A 1 8.85 -10.30 1.30
N GLY A 2 8.36 -10.01 0.08
CA GLY A 2 7.14 -10.61 -0.47
C GLY A 2 7.20 -12.13 -0.70
N ILE A 3 8.40 -12.70 -0.82
CA ILE A 3 8.62 -14.14 -1.05
C ILE A 3 8.08 -14.99 0.12
N PHE A 4 8.39 -14.64 1.37
CA PHE A 4 7.94 -15.42 2.54
C PHE A 4 6.41 -15.35 2.72
N ARG A 5 5.81 -14.18 2.46
CA ARG A 5 4.35 -14.02 2.45
C ARG A 5 3.70 -14.83 1.32
N SER A 6 4.31 -14.85 0.14
CA SER A 6 3.84 -15.64 -0.99
C SER A 6 3.90 -17.14 -0.67
N PHE A 7 4.99 -17.60 -0.04
CA PHE A 7 5.14 -18.99 0.41
C PHE A 7 4.07 -19.42 1.43
N LEU A 8 3.62 -18.53 2.31
CA LEU A 8 2.53 -18.82 3.27
C LEU A 8 1.14 -18.79 2.63
N ARG A 9 0.96 -17.99 1.57
CA ARG A 9 -0.34 -17.74 0.92
C ARG A 9 -0.67 -18.76 -0.18
N ILE A 10 0.33 -19.29 -0.88
CA ILE A 10 0.15 -20.33 -1.93
C ILE A 10 -0.47 -21.64 -1.40
N PRO A 11 -0.13 -22.17 -0.21
CA PRO A 11 -0.72 -23.42 0.28
C PRO A 11 -2.15 -23.27 0.80
N GLN A 12 -2.61 -22.06 1.17
CA GLN A 12 -3.97 -21.83 1.67
C GLN A 12 -5.09 -22.25 0.70
N PRO A 13 -5.11 -21.84 -0.59
CA PRO A 13 -6.16 -22.27 -1.52
C PRO A 13 -6.12 -23.77 -1.82
N LEU A 14 -4.93 -24.38 -1.80
CA LEU A 14 -4.76 -25.84 -1.96
C LEU A 14 -5.36 -26.61 -0.78
N LEU A 15 -5.04 -26.18 0.45
CA LEU A 15 -5.61 -26.75 1.69
C LEU A 15 -7.13 -26.52 1.76
N LEU A 16 -7.62 -25.35 1.35
CA LEU A 16 -9.05 -25.06 1.29
C LEU A 16 -9.77 -25.94 0.26
N GLY A 17 -9.18 -26.11 -0.93
CA GLY A 17 -9.69 -27.01 -1.96
C GLY A 17 -9.75 -28.47 -1.48
N TYR A 18 -8.72 -28.92 -0.77
CA TYR A 18 -8.70 -30.25 -0.14
C TYR A 18 -9.78 -30.40 0.93
N LEU A 19 -9.98 -29.38 1.77
CA LEU A 19 -11.00 -29.37 2.82
C LEU A 19 -12.42 -29.45 2.21
N ILE A 20 -12.69 -28.64 1.18
CA ILE A 20 -13.98 -28.62 0.47
C ILE A 20 -14.24 -29.96 -0.24
N SER A 21 -13.24 -30.49 -0.94
CA SER A 21 -13.36 -31.80 -1.62
C SER A 21 -13.63 -32.93 -0.63
N SER A 22 -12.99 -32.90 0.55
CA SER A 22 -13.19 -33.89 1.60
C SER A 22 -14.52 -33.74 2.35
N LEU A 23 -15.08 -32.52 2.43
CA LEU A 23 -16.43 -32.28 2.99
C LEU A 23 -17.54 -32.72 2.04
N MET A 24 -17.30 -32.69 0.72
CA MET A 24 -18.23 -33.18 -0.30
C MET A 24 -18.18 -34.69 -0.51
N SER A 25 -17.12 -35.37 -0.04
CA SER A 25 -17.02 -36.83 -0.12
C SER A 25 -17.85 -37.50 0.98
N THR A 26 -18.62 -38.52 0.61
CA THR A 26 -19.55 -39.25 1.50
C THR A 26 -18.85 -40.31 2.37
N GLU A 27 -17.54 -40.52 2.19
CA GLU A 27 -16.78 -41.51 2.96
C GLU A 27 -16.35 -40.97 4.34
N PRO A 28 -16.33 -41.82 5.39
CA PRO A 28 -15.87 -41.43 6.72
C PRO A 28 -14.33 -41.30 6.72
N ARG A 29 -13.82 -40.24 6.07
CA ARG A 29 -12.40 -39.89 6.08
C ARG A 29 -11.97 -39.45 7.47
N GLN A 30 -10.72 -39.74 7.83
CA GLN A 30 -10.15 -39.50 9.17
C GLN A 30 -10.38 -38.06 9.64
N LYS A 31 -11.40 -37.87 10.48
CA LYS A 31 -11.81 -36.56 11.03
C LYS A 31 -10.65 -35.80 11.67
N MET A 32 -9.68 -36.51 12.26
CA MET A 32 -8.48 -35.93 12.86
C MET A 32 -7.59 -35.17 11.86
N PHE A 33 -7.40 -35.69 10.64
CA PHE A 33 -6.63 -35.01 9.60
C PHE A 33 -7.35 -33.77 9.04
N LEU A 34 -8.68 -33.80 9.00
CA LEU A 34 -9.51 -32.67 8.60
C LEU A 34 -9.44 -31.52 9.61
N TYR A 35 -9.59 -31.81 10.91
CA TYR A 35 -9.40 -30.80 11.96
C TYR A 35 -7.96 -30.27 11.98
N GLY A 36 -6.96 -31.12 11.76
CA GLY A 36 -5.56 -30.70 11.62
C GLY A 36 -5.34 -29.74 10.44
N CYS A 37 -5.92 -30.05 9.27
CA CYS A 37 -5.86 -29.16 8.10
C CYS A 37 -6.57 -27.82 8.34
N ALA A 38 -7.74 -27.84 8.99
CA ALA A 38 -8.49 -26.63 9.33
C ALA A 38 -7.71 -25.73 10.32
N LEU A 39 -7.08 -26.32 11.34
CA LEU A 39 -6.23 -25.60 12.28
C LEU A 39 -4.98 -25.05 11.61
N ALA A 40 -4.31 -25.83 10.76
CA ALA A 40 -3.14 -25.38 10.00
C ALA A 40 -3.49 -24.22 9.03
N LEU A 41 -4.66 -24.28 8.40
CA LEU A 41 -5.21 -23.18 7.61
C LEU A 41 -5.40 -21.92 8.44
N GLY A 42 -6.08 -22.03 9.59
CA GLY A 42 -6.28 -20.90 10.50
C GLY A 42 -4.96 -20.29 10.98
N PHE A 43 -4.01 -21.13 11.37
CA PHE A 43 -2.70 -20.68 11.85
C PHE A 43 -1.88 -20.02 10.75
N SER A 44 -1.85 -20.59 9.54
CA SER A 44 -1.14 -19.99 8.40
C SER A 44 -1.73 -18.63 8.01
N ALA A 45 -3.06 -18.48 8.05
CA ALA A 45 -3.74 -17.21 7.79
C ALA A 45 -3.44 -16.16 8.88
N LEU A 46 -3.47 -16.55 10.15
CA LEU A 46 -3.12 -15.66 11.26
C LEU A 46 -1.66 -15.18 11.17
N MET A 47 -0.74 -16.10 10.91
CA MET A 47 0.68 -15.78 10.74
C MET A 47 0.92 -14.84 9.55
N GLU A 48 0.24 -15.05 8.44
CA GLU A 48 0.31 -14.13 7.29
C GLU A 48 -0.15 -12.72 7.67
N LYS A 49 -1.27 -12.61 8.40
CA LYS A 49 -1.81 -11.31 8.83
C LYS A 49 -0.89 -10.58 9.80
N LEU A 50 -0.38 -11.29 10.82
CA LEU A 50 0.57 -10.72 11.78
C LEU A 50 1.85 -10.23 11.09
N LEU A 51 2.38 -11.01 10.15
CA LEU A 51 3.56 -10.62 9.40
C LEU A 51 3.29 -9.40 8.52
N SER A 52 2.16 -9.38 7.80
CA SER A 52 1.77 -8.24 6.96
C SER A 52 1.63 -6.96 7.79
N GLN A 53 1.01 -7.04 8.96
CA GLN A 53 0.81 -5.89 9.84
C GLN A 53 2.13 -5.39 10.43
N THR A 54 3.01 -6.31 10.85
CA THR A 54 4.35 -5.96 11.36
C THR A 54 5.19 -5.27 10.27
N LEU A 55 5.11 -5.76 9.03
CA LEU A 55 5.80 -5.16 7.89
C LEU A 55 5.24 -3.78 7.56
N MET A 56 3.92 -3.61 7.56
CA MET A 56 3.27 -2.32 7.33
C MET A 56 3.70 -1.31 8.40
N TYR A 57 3.66 -1.72 9.68
CA TYR A 57 4.13 -0.90 10.79
C TYR A 57 5.59 -0.47 10.62
N ARG A 58 6.49 -1.38 10.21
CA ARG A 58 7.89 -1.04 9.93
C ARG A 58 8.04 -0.06 8.78
N CYS A 59 7.26 -0.21 7.71
CA CYS A 59 7.28 0.73 6.58
C CYS A 59 6.79 2.11 6.99
N GLU A 60 5.72 2.18 7.79
CA GLU A 60 5.23 3.44 8.35
C GLU A 60 6.27 4.12 9.24
N LEU A 61 6.92 3.36 10.12
CA LEU A 61 7.97 3.87 11.00
C LEU A 61 9.17 4.39 10.21
N LEU A 62 9.61 3.66 9.16
CA LEU A 62 10.67 4.12 8.26
C LEU A 62 10.25 5.39 7.50
N GLY A 63 8.99 5.45 7.06
CA GLY A 63 8.40 6.65 6.47
C GLY A 63 8.54 7.85 7.39
N ILE A 64 8.04 7.75 8.63
CA ILE A 64 8.10 8.81 9.66
C ILE A 64 9.55 9.17 10.06
N THR A 65 10.46 8.21 10.00
CA THR A 65 11.88 8.48 10.28
C THR A 65 12.52 9.28 9.14
N LEU A 66 12.29 8.89 7.89
CA LEU A 66 12.80 9.61 6.71
C LEU A 66 12.23 11.04 6.65
N SER A 67 10.93 11.14 6.87
CA SER A 67 10.17 12.35 7.11
C SER A 67 10.83 13.34 8.08
N SER A 68 11.05 12.90 9.33
CA SER A 68 11.64 13.75 10.37
C SER A 68 13.09 14.14 10.06
N ALA A 69 13.86 13.26 9.41
CA ALA A 69 15.21 13.58 8.94
C ALA A 69 15.20 14.67 7.85
N LEU A 70 14.24 14.66 6.93
CA LEU A 70 14.09 15.69 5.90
C LEU A 70 13.68 17.04 6.50
N ASN A 71 12.74 17.07 7.44
CA ASN A 71 12.40 18.29 8.19
C ASN A 71 13.63 18.90 8.88
N GLY A 72 14.42 18.07 9.57
CA GLY A 72 15.66 18.51 10.20
C GLY A 72 16.69 19.06 9.21
N LEU A 73 16.81 18.43 8.04
CA LEU A 73 17.70 18.89 6.97
C LEU A 73 17.26 20.25 6.40
N VAL A 74 15.97 20.41 6.09
CA VAL A 74 15.43 21.68 5.56
C VAL A 74 15.65 22.79 6.58
N TYR A 75 15.30 22.57 7.84
CA TYR A 75 15.55 23.54 8.92
C TYR A 75 17.02 23.94 9.01
N LYS A 76 17.94 22.96 8.96
CA LYS A 76 19.40 23.23 8.98
C LYS A 76 19.85 24.03 7.75
N THR A 77 19.35 23.71 6.55
CA THR A 77 19.70 24.46 5.33
C THR A 77 19.20 25.90 5.36
N LEU A 78 18.01 26.15 5.91
CA LEU A 78 17.50 27.51 6.14
C LEU A 78 18.35 28.28 7.16
N LEU A 79 18.76 27.61 8.24
CA LEU A 79 19.58 28.21 9.30
C LEU A 79 21.00 28.57 8.82
N LEU A 80 21.52 27.87 7.80
CA LEU A 80 22.81 28.17 7.17
C LEU A 80 22.73 29.32 6.16
N ARG A 81 21.54 29.64 5.63
CA ARG A 81 21.31 30.67 4.60
C ARG A 81 21.00 32.06 5.17
N LYS A 82 21.55 32.39 6.34
CA LYS A 82 21.27 33.58 7.15
C LYS A 82 21.47 34.91 6.40
N ASP A 83 22.36 34.96 5.41
CA ASP A 83 22.76 36.22 4.76
C ASP A 83 21.71 36.81 3.82
N GLY A 84 20.70 36.03 3.38
CA GLY A 84 19.62 36.49 2.49
C GLY A 84 18.21 36.42 3.09
N LEU A 85 18.06 35.88 4.31
CA LEU A 85 16.75 35.60 4.92
C LEU A 85 16.19 36.78 5.75
N PHE A 86 17.04 37.74 6.13
CA PHE A 86 16.64 38.91 6.93
C PHE A 86 15.79 39.93 6.15
N GLN A 87 15.71 39.84 4.82
CA GLN A 87 14.97 40.78 3.99
C GLN A 87 13.48 40.44 3.82
N TYR A 88 13.05 39.22 4.16
CA TYR A 88 11.67 38.77 3.99
C TYR A 88 11.16 38.22 5.31
N THR A 89 10.05 38.77 5.82
CA THR A 89 9.37 38.44 7.08
C THR A 89 9.55 36.97 7.50
N THR A 90 10.49 36.74 8.42
CA THR A 90 11.06 35.42 8.77
C THR A 90 10.01 34.41 9.23
N GLY A 91 8.89 34.87 9.81
CA GLY A 91 7.81 34.00 10.28
C GLY A 91 7.00 33.36 9.16
N LYS A 92 6.66 34.11 8.10
CA LYS A 92 5.77 33.61 7.03
C LYS A 92 6.48 32.63 6.10
N VAL A 93 7.76 32.85 5.82
CA VAL A 93 8.54 31.95 4.96
C VAL A 93 8.80 30.61 5.65
N VAL A 94 9.10 30.61 6.95
CA VAL A 94 9.31 29.38 7.71
C VAL A 94 8.02 28.59 7.83
N ASP A 95 6.89 29.25 8.04
CA ASP A 95 5.57 28.61 8.10
C ASP A 95 5.16 27.97 6.76
N LEU A 96 5.35 28.69 5.64
CA LEU A 96 5.09 28.16 4.30
C LEU A 96 6.00 26.97 3.96
N VAL A 97 7.30 27.07 4.26
CA VAL A 97 8.25 25.96 4.01
C VAL A 97 7.92 24.77 4.91
N SER A 98 7.56 24.99 6.18
CA SER A 98 7.15 23.91 7.08
C SER A 98 5.89 23.20 6.57
N ASN A 99 4.90 23.95 6.10
CA ASN A 99 3.67 23.40 5.53
C ASN A 99 3.93 22.60 4.23
N ASP A 100 4.78 23.12 3.34
CA ASP A 100 5.12 22.43 2.09
C ASP A 100 5.90 21.14 2.33
N VAL A 101 6.85 21.16 3.29
CA VAL A 101 7.59 19.94 3.66
C VAL A 101 6.66 18.93 4.32
N GLN A 102 5.77 19.37 5.22
CA GLN A 102 4.79 18.48 5.86
C GLN A 102 3.85 17.83 4.83
N ARG A 103 3.50 18.54 3.75
CA ARG A 103 2.67 18.00 2.66
C ARG A 103 3.44 17.03 1.75
N LEU A 104 4.68 17.35 1.39
CA LEU A 104 5.59 16.45 0.68
C LEU A 104 5.81 15.15 1.48
N GLU A 105 5.98 15.30 2.78
CA GLU A 105 6.18 14.21 3.73
C GLU A 105 4.93 13.31 3.86
N GLY A 106 3.79 13.93 4.16
CA GLY A 106 2.56 13.23 4.50
C GLY A 106 1.98 12.44 3.33
N GLU A 107 2.04 13.02 2.12
CA GLU A 107 1.41 12.43 0.94
C GLU A 107 2.43 11.89 -0.06
N THR A 108 3.48 12.63 -0.38
CA THR A 108 4.32 12.32 -1.56
C THR A 108 5.32 11.19 -1.28
N ILE A 109 6.08 11.26 -0.18
CA ILE A 109 7.10 10.26 0.15
C ILE A 109 6.46 8.90 0.41
N LYS A 110 5.36 8.87 1.17
CA LYS A 110 4.61 7.64 1.44
C LYS A 110 4.08 7.01 0.17
N TRP A 111 3.50 7.81 -0.75
CA TRP A 111 3.02 7.31 -2.04
C TRP A 111 4.14 6.76 -2.93
N ILE A 112 5.30 7.42 -2.98
CA ILE A 112 6.43 6.97 -3.79
C ILE A 112 6.94 5.62 -3.26
N PHE A 113 7.17 5.52 -1.94
CA PHE A 113 7.64 4.27 -1.33
C PHE A 113 6.63 3.14 -1.53
N PHE A 114 5.37 3.37 -1.17
CA PHE A 114 4.32 2.35 -1.29
C PHE A 114 4.07 1.95 -2.75
N GLY A 115 4.07 2.92 -3.67
CA GLY A 115 3.91 2.70 -5.10
C GLY A 115 5.04 1.84 -5.68
N PHE A 116 6.30 2.13 -5.33
CA PHE A 116 7.45 1.33 -5.79
C PHE A 116 7.37 -0.13 -5.33
N PHE A 117 7.04 -0.36 -4.05
CA PHE A 117 6.86 -1.71 -3.53
C PHE A 117 5.69 -2.44 -4.19
N THR A 118 4.57 -1.74 -4.42
CA THR A 118 3.37 -2.31 -5.04
C THR A 118 3.62 -2.69 -6.51
N LEU A 119 4.32 -1.84 -7.28
CA LEU A 119 4.71 -2.15 -8.66
C LEU A 119 5.63 -3.37 -8.72
N THR A 120 6.62 -3.42 -7.82
CA THR A 120 7.55 -4.57 -7.73
C THR A 120 6.80 -5.86 -7.39
N GLU A 121 5.86 -5.81 -6.45
CA GLU A 121 5.02 -6.96 -6.08
C GLU A 121 4.13 -7.41 -7.24
N LEU A 122 3.51 -6.48 -7.99
CA LEU A 122 2.68 -6.79 -9.15
C LEU A 122 3.47 -7.52 -10.25
N LEU A 123 4.69 -7.07 -10.54
CA LEU A 123 5.57 -7.73 -11.52
C LEU A 123 5.95 -9.14 -11.06
N PHE A 124 6.32 -9.29 -9.78
CA PHE A 124 6.71 -10.58 -9.22
C PHE A 124 5.54 -11.59 -9.22
N ILE A 125 4.34 -11.17 -8.81
CA ILE A 125 3.14 -12.02 -8.83
C ILE A 125 2.79 -12.42 -10.26
N SER A 126 2.87 -11.49 -11.22
CA SER A 126 2.61 -11.78 -12.64
C SER A 126 3.57 -12.82 -13.19
N PHE A 127 4.86 -12.71 -12.86
CA PHE A 127 5.88 -13.70 -13.23
C PHE A 127 5.59 -15.07 -12.62
N LEU A 128 5.28 -15.11 -11.32
CA LEU A 128 4.98 -16.35 -10.60
C LEU A 128 3.72 -17.04 -11.15
N MET A 129 2.70 -16.25 -11.49
CA MET A 129 1.47 -16.73 -12.11
C MET A 129 1.70 -17.39 -13.47
N VAL A 130 2.52 -16.78 -14.32
CA VAL A 130 2.89 -17.38 -15.62
C VAL A 130 3.73 -18.65 -15.42
N TYR A 131 4.58 -18.69 -14.40
CA TYR A 131 5.38 -19.88 -14.08
C TYR A 131 4.51 -21.07 -13.63
N PHE A 132 3.49 -20.86 -12.78
CA PHE A 132 2.67 -21.94 -12.24
C PHE A 132 1.47 -22.35 -13.14
N ILE A 133 0.80 -21.39 -13.76
CA ILE A 133 -0.45 -21.61 -14.51
C ILE A 133 -0.19 -21.64 -16.03
N GLY A 134 0.95 -21.11 -16.48
CA GLY A 134 1.29 -20.99 -17.88
C GLY A 134 0.60 -19.80 -18.56
N TRP A 135 0.52 -19.85 -19.89
CA TRP A 135 0.05 -18.73 -20.73
C TRP A 135 -1.39 -18.30 -20.45
N GLN A 136 -2.22 -19.20 -19.91
CA GLN A 136 -3.63 -18.92 -19.59
C GLN A 136 -3.79 -17.79 -18.56
N SER A 137 -2.81 -17.60 -17.67
CA SER A 137 -2.86 -16.55 -16.64
C SER A 137 -2.68 -15.13 -17.22
N LEU A 138 -2.07 -15.00 -18.40
CA LEU A 138 -1.79 -13.69 -19.00
C LEU A 138 -3.06 -12.89 -19.29
N MET A 139 -4.18 -13.54 -19.63
CA MET A 139 -5.44 -12.84 -19.89
C MET A 139 -5.97 -12.13 -18.64
N GLY A 140 -5.87 -12.79 -17.48
CA GLY A 140 -6.23 -12.19 -16.19
C GLY A 140 -5.29 -11.05 -15.81
N VAL A 141 -3.98 -11.23 -16.02
CA VAL A 141 -2.98 -10.19 -15.76
C VAL A 141 -3.21 -8.96 -16.66
N LEU A 142 -3.47 -9.16 -17.95
CA LEU A 142 -3.81 -8.10 -18.91
C LEU A 142 -5.06 -7.33 -18.48
N PHE A 143 -6.11 -8.04 -18.06
CA PHE A 143 -7.33 -7.42 -17.56
C PHE A 143 -7.06 -6.55 -16.32
N LEU A 144 -6.25 -7.02 -15.38
CA LEU A 144 -5.84 -6.24 -14.20
C LEU A 144 -5.05 -4.98 -14.59
N TYR A 145 -4.15 -5.08 -15.57
CA TYR A 145 -3.43 -3.92 -16.09
C TYR A 145 -4.33 -2.91 -16.78
N LEU A 146 -5.41 -3.33 -17.45
CA LEU A 146 -6.41 -2.44 -18.03
C LEU A 146 -7.29 -1.75 -16.97
N LEU A 147 -7.45 -2.38 -15.81
CA LEU A 147 -8.23 -1.82 -14.70
C LEU A 147 -7.49 -0.67 -13.98
N LEU A 148 -6.15 -0.69 -13.97
CA LEU A 148 -5.33 0.38 -13.42
C LEU A 148 -5.61 1.77 -14.03
N PRO A 149 -5.54 1.98 -15.36
CA PRO A 149 -5.83 3.27 -15.96
C PRO A 149 -7.30 3.68 -15.78
N TYR A 150 -8.22 2.70 -15.72
CA TYR A 150 -9.62 2.97 -15.40
C TYR A 150 -9.77 3.57 -13.99
N PHE A 151 -9.12 3.00 -12.97
CA PHE A 151 -9.13 3.57 -11.62
C PHE A 151 -8.44 4.94 -11.54
N VAL A 152 -7.36 5.16 -12.30
CA VAL A 152 -6.73 6.49 -12.38
C VAL A 152 -7.69 7.53 -12.97
N LEU A 153 -8.45 7.15 -13.99
CA LEU A 153 -9.43 8.04 -14.61
C LEU A 153 -10.57 8.39 -13.63
N LEU A 154 -11.07 7.40 -12.89
CA LEU A 154 -12.05 7.62 -11.82
C LEU A 154 -11.52 8.52 -10.71
N SER A 155 -10.27 8.32 -10.29
CA SER A 155 -9.61 9.16 -9.28
C SER A 155 -9.52 10.62 -9.73
N LYS A 156 -9.17 10.86 -11.00
CA LYS A 156 -9.17 12.22 -11.59
C LYS A 156 -10.58 12.83 -11.61
N GLY A 157 -11.61 12.04 -11.90
CA GLY A 157 -13.00 12.50 -11.80
C GLY A 157 -13.36 12.94 -10.37
N GLY A 158 -12.95 12.15 -9.38
CA GLY A 158 -13.16 12.44 -7.97
C GLY A 158 -12.48 13.73 -7.50
N THR A 159 -11.24 13.99 -7.92
CA THR A 159 -10.53 15.23 -7.56
C THR A 159 -11.16 16.46 -8.20
N VAL A 160 -11.62 16.36 -9.45
CA VAL A 160 -12.36 17.45 -10.12
C VAL A 160 -13.66 17.78 -9.38
N LEU A 161 -14.40 16.76 -8.94
CA LEU A 161 -15.62 16.96 -8.15
C LEU A 161 -15.30 17.59 -6.79
N HIS A 162 -14.26 17.12 -6.10
CA HIS A 162 -13.82 17.69 -4.83
C HIS A 162 -13.47 19.19 -4.95
N LEU A 163 -12.76 19.58 -6.01
CA LEU A 163 -12.41 20.97 -6.27
C LEU A 163 -13.66 21.84 -6.50
N ARG A 164 -14.66 21.31 -7.21
CA ARG A 164 -15.94 22.03 -7.39
C ARG A 164 -16.70 22.18 -6.08
N THR A 165 -16.74 21.15 -5.25
CA THR A 165 -17.38 21.21 -3.92
C THR A 165 -16.68 22.21 -3.01
N ALA A 166 -15.34 22.23 -3.01
CA ALA A 166 -14.56 23.21 -2.24
C ALA A 166 -14.84 24.65 -2.70
N ALA A 167 -14.86 24.90 -4.02
CA ALA A 167 -15.16 26.22 -4.57
C ALA A 167 -16.56 26.73 -4.18
N VAL A 168 -17.56 25.84 -4.17
CA VAL A 168 -18.93 26.20 -3.73
C VAL A 168 -18.99 26.45 -2.22
N SER A 169 -18.20 25.74 -1.42
CA SER A 169 -18.12 25.97 0.03
C SER A 169 -17.48 27.33 0.36
N ASP A 170 -16.38 27.68 -0.30
CA ASP A 170 -15.69 28.96 -0.11
C ASP A 170 -16.60 30.14 -0.48
N GLN A 171 -17.39 29.99 -1.55
CA GLN A 171 -18.33 31.02 -1.99
C GLN A 171 -19.49 31.23 -0.99
N ARG A 172 -19.90 30.19 -0.24
CA ARG A 172 -20.93 30.31 0.81
C ARG A 172 -20.42 30.97 2.08
N SER A 173 -19.14 30.79 2.44
CA SER A 173 -18.55 31.44 3.62
C SER A 173 -18.29 32.94 3.45
N LEU A 174 -18.44 33.47 2.23
CA LEU A 174 -18.28 34.90 1.90
C LEU A 174 -19.61 35.66 1.80
N GLN A 175 -20.76 34.97 1.90
CA GLN A 175 -22.11 35.56 1.99
C GLN A 175 -22.59 35.56 3.43
#